data_AF-A0A1Q1AM99-F1
#
_entry.id   AF-A0A1Q1AM99-F1
#
_cell.length_a   1.000
_cell.length_b   1.000
_cell.length_c   1.000
_cell.angle_alpha   90.00
_cell.angle_beta   90.00
_cell.angle_gamma   90.00
#
_symmetry.space_group_name_H-M   'P 1'
#
loop_
_entity.id
_entity.type
_entity.pdbx_description
1 polymer ?
#
loop_
_entity_poly.entity_id
_entity_poly.type
_entity_poly.pdbx_seq_one_letter_code
_entity_poly.pdbx_strand_id
1 'polypeptide(L)'
;MLRRSIWKGSFVDAFPLRMKKKTDPLLNRKIWSRRSSILPEFMDYSVRIYNGKSPVRCKITEGKVGHKFGEFASTRKRNEDFREKRLKREEKGREKKSK
;
A
#
# COMPACT_ATOMS: atom_id res chain seq x y z
N MET A 1 -6.42 6.12 -11.90
CA MET A 1 -6.59 4.84 -12.64
C MET A 1 -8.02 4.75 -13.17
N LEU A 2 -8.29 4.04 -14.27
CA LEU A 2 -9.66 3.92 -14.82
C LEU A 2 -10.64 3.37 -13.77
N ARG A 3 -11.73 4.11 -13.59
CA ARG A 3 -12.87 3.77 -12.73
C ARG A 3 -13.72 2.73 -13.47
N ARG A 4 -14.37 1.82 -12.72
CA ARG A 4 -15.39 0.95 -13.33
C ARG A 4 -16.56 1.80 -13.80
N SER A 5 -17.36 1.25 -14.71
CA SER A 5 -18.65 1.83 -15.09
C SER A 5 -19.50 2.09 -13.84
N ILE A 6 -20.05 3.30 -13.74
CA ILE A 6 -20.72 3.83 -12.54
C ILE A 6 -21.83 2.89 -12.05
N TRP A 7 -22.63 2.34 -12.97
CA TRP A 7 -23.75 1.45 -12.65
C TRP A 7 -23.37 0.15 -11.94
N LYS A 8 -22.10 -0.31 -12.03
CA LYS A 8 -21.62 -1.53 -11.36
C LYS A 8 -21.17 -1.29 -9.92
N GLY A 9 -21.06 -0.03 -9.50
CA GLY A 9 -20.55 0.35 -8.19
C GLY A 9 -19.05 0.08 -7.97
N SER A 10 -18.59 0.45 -6.79
CA SER A 10 -17.21 0.24 -6.34
C SER A 10 -16.96 -1.23 -6.04
N PHE A 11 -15.83 -1.75 -6.51
CA PHE A 11 -15.46 -3.13 -6.25
C PHE A 11 -14.66 -3.28 -4.96
N VAL A 12 -15.06 -4.24 -4.15
CA VAL A 12 -14.36 -4.64 -2.95
C VAL A 12 -14.34 -6.17 -2.89
N ASP A 13 -13.17 -6.72 -2.62
CA ASP A 13 -12.97 -8.17 -2.51
C ASP A 13 -13.50 -8.69 -1.16
N ALA A 14 -13.77 -9.99 -1.08
CA ALA A 14 -14.30 -10.61 0.14
C ALA A 14 -13.35 -10.47 1.33
N PHE A 15 -12.04 -10.42 1.07
CA PHE A 15 -11.02 -10.35 2.10
C PHE A 15 -11.01 -9.02 2.88
N PRO A 16 -10.93 -7.82 2.23
CA PRO A 16 -11.17 -6.55 2.91
C PRO A 16 -12.55 -6.45 3.59
N LEU A 17 -13.61 -7.00 2.99
CA LEU A 17 -14.95 -6.99 3.61
C LEU A 17 -15.00 -7.80 4.92
N ARG A 18 -14.30 -8.93 4.98
CA ARG A 18 -14.15 -9.71 6.21
C ARG A 18 -13.34 -8.95 7.28
N MET A 19 -12.52 -7.97 6.89
CA MET A 19 -11.80 -7.14 7.85
C MET A 19 -12.74 -6.23 8.63
N LYS A 20 -13.73 -5.66 7.95
CA LYS A 20 -14.75 -4.78 8.54
C LYS A 20 -15.42 -5.40 9.77
N LYS A 21 -15.74 -6.70 9.70
CA LYS A 21 -16.50 -7.41 10.73
C LYS A 21 -15.74 -7.65 12.04
N LYS A 22 -14.42 -7.46 12.07
CA LYS A 22 -13.58 -7.72 13.24
C LYS A 22 -12.96 -6.40 13.70
N THR A 23 -13.58 -5.79 14.70
CA THR A 23 -13.22 -4.51 15.33
C THR A 23 -11.98 -4.63 16.22
N ASP A 24 -10.87 -5.11 15.67
CA ASP A 24 -9.59 -5.11 16.39
C ASP A 24 -8.73 -3.94 15.85
N PRO A 25 -8.70 -2.79 16.53
CA PRO A 25 -7.98 -1.59 16.06
C PRO A 25 -6.45 -1.79 16.01
N LEU A 26 -5.93 -2.77 16.76
CA LEU A 26 -4.50 -3.10 16.83
C LEU A 26 -4.02 -4.00 15.69
N LEU A 27 -4.93 -4.56 14.88
CA LEU A 27 -4.54 -5.53 13.86
C LEU A 27 -3.97 -4.83 12.62
N ASN A 28 -2.65 -4.89 12.51
CA ASN A 28 -1.87 -4.65 11.30
C ASN A 28 -2.28 -5.63 10.17
N ARG A 29 -3.45 -5.42 9.54
CA ARG A 29 -3.98 -6.36 8.55
C ARG A 29 -3.28 -6.21 7.21
N LYS A 30 -2.75 -7.34 6.72
CA LYS A 30 -2.10 -7.43 5.41
C LYS A 30 -3.16 -7.52 4.32
N ILE A 31 -3.20 -6.55 3.41
CA ILE A 31 -4.07 -6.53 2.22
C ILE A 31 -3.32 -7.11 1.03
N TRP A 32 -3.85 -8.20 0.49
CA TRP A 32 -3.38 -8.79 -0.77
C TRP A 32 -4.15 -8.25 -1.98
N SER A 33 -5.44 -7.91 -1.80
CA SER A 33 -6.31 -7.45 -2.88
C SER A 33 -6.09 -5.96 -3.18
N ARG A 34 -5.16 -5.67 -4.09
CA ARG A 34 -4.82 -4.31 -4.53
C ARG A 34 -5.85 -3.66 -5.45
N ARG A 35 -6.72 -4.47 -6.05
CA ARG A 35 -7.80 -4.05 -6.96
C ARG A 35 -9.03 -3.49 -6.23
N SER A 36 -9.11 -3.70 -4.93
CA SER A 36 -10.24 -3.26 -4.10
C SER A 36 -10.22 -1.75 -3.89
N SER A 37 -11.40 -1.16 -3.90
CA SER A 37 -11.63 0.27 -3.67
C SER A 37 -11.71 0.54 -2.17
N ILE A 38 -11.23 1.70 -1.75
CA ILE A 38 -11.30 2.15 -0.37
C ILE A 38 -12.68 2.74 -0.13
N LEU A 39 -13.48 2.01 0.66
CA LEU A 39 -14.76 2.49 1.19
C LEU A 39 -14.54 3.49 2.34
N PRO A 40 -15.51 4.39 2.59
CA PRO A 40 -15.50 5.29 3.75
C PRO A 40 -15.35 4.55 5.09
N GLU A 41 -15.85 3.32 5.14
CA GLU A 41 -15.78 2.44 6.31
C GLU A 41 -14.36 2.05 6.72
N PHE A 42 -13.38 2.24 5.83
CA PHE A 42 -11.97 1.98 6.13
C PHE A 42 -11.21 3.23 6.62
N MET A 43 -11.90 4.31 6.98
CA MET A 43 -11.27 5.47 7.59
C MET A 43 -10.54 5.10 8.89
N ASP A 44 -9.40 5.76 9.11
CA ASP A 44 -8.52 5.59 10.28
C ASP A 44 -7.86 4.21 10.48
N TYR A 45 -8.11 3.24 9.59
CA TYR A 45 -7.38 1.99 9.62
C TYR A 45 -5.93 2.13 9.13
N SER A 46 -5.02 1.47 9.84
CA SER A 46 -3.64 1.25 9.39
C SER A 46 -3.53 -0.10 8.70
N VAL A 47 -3.36 -0.10 7.38
CA VAL A 47 -3.33 -1.32 6.56
C VAL A 47 -1.93 -1.58 6.00
N ARG A 48 -1.64 -2.85 5.74
CA ARG A 48 -0.37 -3.30 5.16
C ARG A 48 -0.59 -3.84 3.75
N ILE A 49 -0.37 -3.04 2.72
CA ILE A 49 -0.69 -3.36 1.33
C ILE A 49 0.48 -4.12 0.70
N TYR A 50 0.25 -5.31 0.17
CA TYR A 50 1.29 -6.10 -0.47
C TYR A 50 1.69 -5.49 -1.83
N ASN A 51 2.97 -5.24 -2.06
CA ASN A 51 3.48 -4.66 -3.31
C ASN A 51 4.09 -5.69 -4.28
N GLY A 52 4.06 -6.99 -3.94
CA GLY A 52 4.72 -8.06 -4.71
C GLY A 52 5.99 -8.61 -4.06
N LYS A 53 6.60 -7.86 -3.12
CA LYS A 53 7.80 -8.30 -2.38
C LYS A 53 7.65 -8.09 -0.87
N SER A 54 7.19 -6.92 -0.45
CA SER A 54 7.04 -6.56 0.96
C SER A 54 5.74 -5.79 1.20
N PRO A 55 5.07 -5.99 2.35
CA PRO A 55 3.90 -5.20 2.69
C PRO A 55 4.30 -3.75 3.03
N VAL A 56 3.67 -2.78 2.37
CA VAL A 56 3.82 -1.34 2.64
C VAL A 56 2.75 -0.91 3.62
N ARG A 57 3.13 -0.23 4.71
CA ARG A 57 2.17 0.29 5.69
C ARG A 57 1.59 1.61 5.19
N CYS A 58 0.27 1.72 5.18
CA CYS A 58 -0.44 2.93 4.80
C CYS A 58 -1.58 3.20 5.80
N LYS A 59 -1.64 4.40 6.37
CA LYS A 59 -2.81 4.89 7.09
C LYS A 59 -3.85 5.41 6.09
N ILE A 60 -5.10 5.04 6.26
CA ILE A 60 -6.19 5.48 5.38
C ILE A 60 -6.72 6.82 5.91
N THR A 61 -6.70 7.83 5.05
CA THR A 61 -7.25 9.17 5.31
C THR A 61 -8.44 9.41 4.38
N GLU A 62 -9.25 10.43 4.67
CA GLU A 62 -10.46 10.74 3.89
C GLU A 62 -10.17 10.95 2.39
N GLY A 63 -9.08 11.64 2.06
CA GLY A 63 -8.65 11.83 0.66
C GLY A 63 -8.26 10.54 -0.08
N LYS A 64 -8.19 9.38 0.59
CA LYS A 64 -7.93 8.08 -0.05
C LYS A 64 -9.22 7.32 -0.36
N VAL A 65 -10.36 7.78 0.12
CA VAL A 65 -11.66 7.16 -0.17
C VAL A 65 -11.95 7.27 -1.66
N GLY A 66 -12.46 6.19 -2.26
CA GLY A 66 -12.72 6.11 -3.70
C GLY A 66 -11.51 5.72 -4.55
N HIS A 67 -10.29 5.79 -4.01
CA HIS A 67 -9.10 5.23 -4.64
C HIS A 67 -8.97 3.72 -4.40
N LYS A 68 -8.06 3.07 -5.13
CA LYS A 68 -7.75 1.64 -4.92
C LYS A 68 -6.54 1.47 -4.01
N PHE A 69 -6.51 0.40 -3.22
CA PHE A 69 -5.36 0.08 -2.37
C PHE A 69 -4.04 0.00 -3.15
N GLY A 70 -4.09 -0.50 -4.39
CA GLY A 70 -2.90 -0.63 -5.24
C GLY A 70 -2.19 0.69 -5.57
N GLU A 71 -2.89 1.83 -5.50
CA GLU A 71 -2.31 3.15 -5.82
C GLU A 71 -1.33 3.61 -4.74
N PHE A 72 -1.51 3.16 -3.50
CA PHE A 72 -0.65 3.52 -2.37
C PHE A 72 0.55 2.58 -2.16
N ALA A 73 0.69 1.56 -3.00
CA ALA A 73 1.79 0.60 -2.93
C ALA A 73 2.47 0.45 -4.30
N SER A 74 3.59 1.14 -4.49
CA SER A 74 4.41 1.05 -5.69
C SER A 74 5.03 -0.35 -5.86
N THR A 75 4.87 -0.95 -7.04
CA THR A 75 5.43 -2.28 -7.37
C THR A 75 6.86 -2.21 -7.86
N ARG A 76 7.13 -1.28 -8.79
CA ARG A 76 8.45 -1.06 -9.35
C ARG A 76 9.11 0.08 -8.60
N LYS A 77 10.43 -0.04 -8.41
CA LYS A 77 11.24 1.09 -7.91
C LYS A 77 11.29 2.14 -9.01
N ARG A 78 11.13 3.41 -8.64
CA ARG A 78 11.36 4.50 -9.59
C ARG A 78 12.87 4.61 -9.88
N ASN A 79 13.21 5.19 -11.03
CA ASN A 79 14.60 5.40 -11.41
C ASN A 79 15.37 6.25 -10.38
N GLU A 80 14.72 7.21 -9.75
CA GLU A 80 15.29 8.04 -8.67
C GLU A 80 15.61 7.21 -7.42
N ASP A 81 14.67 6.39 -6.96
CA ASP A 81 14.91 5.47 -5.84
C ASP A 81 16.07 4.49 -6.12
N PHE A 82 16.23 4.12 -7.39
CA PHE A 82 17.33 3.26 -7.82
C PHE A 82 18.66 4.00 -7.74
N ARG A 83 18.72 5.25 -8.19
CA ARG A 83 19.90 6.13 -8.07
C ARG A 83 20.29 6.34 -6.61
N GLU A 84 19.36 6.73 -5.74
CA GLU A 84 19.65 6.88 -4.31
C GLU A 84 20.16 5.60 -3.66
N LYS A 85 19.56 4.45 -3.97
CA LYS A 85 20.00 3.16 -3.41
C LYS A 85 21.39 2.77 -3.88
N ARG A 86 21.79 3.18 -5.09
CA ARG A 86 23.14 2.98 -5.60
C ARG A 86 24.14 3.86 -4.84
N LEU A 87 23.86 5.15 -4.69
CA LEU A 87 24.69 6.09 -3.93
C LEU A 87 24.90 5.61 -2.48
N LYS A 88 23.82 5.23 -1.79
CA LYS A 88 23.89 4.69 -0.41
C LYS A 88 24.70 3.39 -0.28
N ARG A 89 24.79 2.58 -1.35
CA ARG A 89 25.63 1.36 -1.36
C ARG A 89 27.11 1.72 -1.56
N GLU A 90 27.39 2.70 -2.41
CA GLU A 90 28.74 3.18 -2.70
C GLU A 90 29.35 3.86 -1.45
N GLU A 91 28.59 4.67 -0.72
CA GLU A 91 29.01 5.26 0.56
C GLU A 91 29.36 4.20 1.62
N LYS A 92 28.47 3.21 1.82
CA LYS A 92 28.72 2.10 2.75
C LYS A 92 29.92 1.24 2.37
N GLY A 93 30.24 1.16 1.09
CA GLY A 93 31.44 0.46 0.60
C GLY A 93 32.73 1.23 0.90
N ARG A 94 32.69 2.57 0.83
CA ARG A 94 33.83 3.45 1.16
C ARG A 94 34.10 3.47 2.67
N GLU A 95 33.05 3.57 3.47
CA GLU A 95 33.14 3.59 4.94
C GLU A 95 33.73 2.28 5.51
N LYS A 96 33.48 1.14 4.83
CA LYS A 96 34.07 -0.17 5.17
C LYS A 96 35.54 -0.34 4.76
N LYS A 97 36.06 0.49 3.86
CA LYS A 97 37.49 0.47 3.46
C LYS A 97 38.35 1.39 4.32
N SER A 98 37.71 2.33 5.02
CA SER A 98 38.35 3.29 5.94
C SER A 98 38.50 2.74 7.36
N LYS A 99 37.87 1.60 7.66
CA LYS A 99 37.98 0.84 8.90
C LYS A 99 38.80 -0.41 8.63
#